data_AF-A0AB33AQX8-F1
#
_entry.id   AF-A0AB33AQX8-F1
#
_cell.length_a   1.000
_cell.length_b   1.000
_cell.length_c   1.000
_cell.angle_alpha   90.00
_cell.angle_beta   90.00
_cell.angle_gamma   90.00
#
_symmetry.space_group_name_H-M   'P 1'
#
loop_
_entity.id
_entity.type
_entity.pdbx_description
1 polymer ?
#
loop_
_entity_poly.entity_id
_entity_poly.type
_entity_poly.pdbx_seq_one_letter_code
_entity_poly.pdbx_strand_id
1 'polypeptide(L)'
;MSESSPKLVINHTLLCLKAYHKQLGHQGTVYYISDVVSEVDTYEVKFIITQVVINGVISYVLNENKIRELFGVQHQTLQEYREGSNKLPF
;
A
#
# COMPACT_ATOMS: atom_id res chain seq x y z
N MET A 1 -20.48 -9.61 13.32
CA MET A 1 -20.37 -8.23 12.81
C MET A 1 -19.38 -8.28 11.67
N SER A 2 -19.81 -8.02 10.44
CA SER A 2 -18.92 -8.07 9.29
C SER A 2 -17.91 -6.94 9.43
N GLU A 3 -16.66 -7.25 9.78
CA GLU A 3 -15.56 -6.30 9.63
C GLU A 3 -15.51 -5.92 8.15
N SER A 4 -16.03 -4.74 7.83
CA SER A 4 -15.91 -4.17 6.50
C SER A 4 -14.42 -4.07 6.21
N SER A 5 -13.95 -4.81 5.20
CA SER A 5 -12.55 -4.75 4.80
C SER A 5 -12.13 -3.30 4.60
N PRO A 6 -10.92 -2.91 5.05
CA PRO A 6 -10.50 -1.52 5.02
C PRO A 6 -10.56 -0.99 3.59
N LYS A 7 -11.26 0.14 3.42
CA LYS A 7 -11.40 0.80 2.13
C LYS A 7 -10.04 1.37 1.72
N LEU A 8 -9.58 1.00 0.53
CA LEU A 8 -8.35 1.54 -0.06
C LEU A 8 -8.64 2.96 -0.61
N VAL A 9 -7.92 3.96 -0.11
CA VAL A 9 -8.09 5.37 -0.46
C VAL A 9 -6.74 5.98 -0.81
N ILE A 10 -6.68 6.66 -1.96
CA ILE A 10 -5.47 7.35 -2.45
C ILE A 10 -4.95 8.33 -1.39
N ASN A 11 -3.63 8.39 -1.21
CA ASN A 11 -2.90 9.25 -0.27
C ASN A 11 -3.24 9.11 1.23
N HIS A 12 -4.22 8.28 1.57
CA HIS A 12 -4.66 8.03 2.95
C HIS A 12 -4.43 6.59 3.40
N THR A 13 -4.08 5.69 2.49
CA THR A 13 -3.81 4.29 2.82
C THR A 13 -2.33 3.99 2.73
N LEU A 14 -1.74 3.62 3.88
CA LEU A 14 -0.43 2.99 3.93
C LEU A 14 -0.54 1.48 3.90
N LEU A 15 0.42 0.86 3.22
CA LEU A 15 0.50 -0.57 3.00
C LEU A 15 1.84 -1.06 3.55
N CYS A 16 1.80 -1.98 4.51
CA CYS A 16 2.98 -2.58 5.11
C CYS A 16 3.17 -3.99 4.58
N LEU A 17 4.33 -4.29 3.97
CA LEU A 17 4.59 -5.61 3.40
C LEU A 17 4.66 -6.68 4.51
N LYS A 18 3.84 -7.72 4.40
CA LYS A 18 3.70 -8.76 5.46
C LYS A 18 4.90 -9.69 5.58
N ALA A 19 5.64 -9.90 4.50
CA ALA A 19 6.75 -10.84 4.44
C ALA A 19 7.78 -10.40 3.39
N TYR A 20 8.97 -11.00 3.36
CA TYR A 20 9.94 -10.76 2.30
C TYR A 20 9.35 -11.10 0.92
N HIS A 21 9.53 -10.19 -0.04
CA HIS A 21 9.16 -10.39 -1.42
C HIS A 21 10.30 -9.92 -2.32
N LYS A 22 10.76 -10.79 -3.21
CA LYS A 22 11.94 -10.57 -4.06
C LYS A 22 11.95 -9.22 -4.79
N GLN A 23 10.78 -8.73 -5.21
CA GLN A 23 10.65 -7.43 -5.90
C GLN A 23 10.24 -6.29 -4.96
N LEU A 24 9.44 -6.56 -3.92
CA LEU A 24 8.81 -5.50 -3.12
C LEU A 24 9.62 -5.17 -1.86
N GLY A 25 10.66 -5.93 -1.54
CA GLY A 25 11.55 -5.69 -0.43
C GLY A 25 11.31 -6.61 0.77
N HIS A 26 11.68 -6.14 1.96
CA HIS A 26 11.62 -6.92 3.20
C HIS A 26 10.30 -6.71 3.96
N GLN A 27 9.95 -7.62 4.87
CA GLN A 27 8.83 -7.42 5.79
C GLN A 27 8.93 -6.06 6.49
N GLY A 28 7.81 -5.36 6.65
CA GLY A 28 7.77 -4.04 7.25
C GLY A 28 8.00 -2.89 6.26
N THR A 29 8.36 -3.18 5.01
CA THR A 29 8.53 -2.15 3.97
C THR A 29 7.19 -1.45 3.72
N VAL A 30 7.18 -0.11 3.82
CA VAL A 30 5.96 0.70 3.72
C VAL A 30 5.81 1.31 2.33
N TYR A 31 4.60 1.20 1.80
CA TYR A 31 4.14 1.83 0.57
C TYR A 31 2.91 2.69 0.88
N TYR A 32 2.56 3.61 -0.02
CA TYR A 32 1.27 4.30 -0.01
C TYR A 32 0.58 4.13 -1.36
N ILE A 33 -0.75 4.20 -1.37
CA ILE A 33 -1.52 4.22 -2.63
C ILE A 33 -1.42 5.63 -3.22
N SER A 34 -0.72 5.77 -4.34
CA SER A 34 -0.51 7.05 -5.02
C SER A 34 -1.56 7.35 -6.08
N ASP A 35 -2.15 6.33 -6.70
CA ASP A 35 -3.17 6.50 -7.74
C ASP A 35 -4.00 5.23 -7.95
N VAL A 36 -5.06 5.36 -8.75
CA VAL A 36 -5.92 4.26 -9.21
C VAL A 36 -6.10 4.38 -10.71
N VAL A 37 -5.85 3.29 -11.42
CA VAL A 37 -6.00 3.20 -12.87
C VAL A 37 -6.97 2.09 -13.24
N SER A 38 -7.65 2.22 -14.37
CA SER A 38 -8.49 1.17 -14.94
C SER A 38 -7.85 0.66 -16.22
N GLU A 39 -7.72 -0.65 -16.36
CA GLU A 39 -7.29 -1.24 -17.62
C GLU A 39 -8.33 -1.00 -18.71
N VAL A 40 -7.87 -0.57 -19.89
CA VAL A 40 -8.75 -0.17 -20.99
C VAL A 40 -9.55 -1.35 -21.55
N ASP A 41 -8.94 -2.54 -21.63
CA ASP A 41 -9.56 -3.70 -22.26
C ASP A 41 -10.48 -4.48 -21.31
N THR A 42 -10.09 -4.59 -20.04
CA THR A 42 -10.77 -5.43 -19.05
C THR A 42 -11.67 -4.64 -18.11
N TYR A 43 -11.54 -3.30 -18.08
CA TYR A 43 -12.12 -2.41 -17.08
C TYR A 43 -11.73 -2.77 -15.63
N GLU A 44 -10.68 -3.59 -15.45
CA GLU A 44 -10.19 -3.93 -14.12
C GLU A 44 -9.52 -2.72 -13.45
N VAL A 45 -9.95 -2.44 -12.22
CA VAL A 45 -9.35 -1.38 -11.39
C VAL A 45 -8.07 -1.91 -10.74
N LYS A 46 -6.98 -1.17 -10.93
CA LYS A 46 -5.66 -1.43 -10.34
C LYS A 46 -5.18 -0.21 -9.56
N PHE A 47 -4.43 -0.46 -8.53
CA PHE A 47 -3.85 0.55 -7.66
C PHE A 47 -2.38 0.73 -7.99
N ILE A 48 -1.93 1.98 -8.03
CA ILE A 48 -0.51 2.31 -8.06
C ILE A 48 -0.05 2.50 -6.62
N ILE A 49 0.86 1.63 -6.19
CA ILE A 49 1.50 1.71 -4.87
C ILE A 49 2.91 2.24 -5.02
N THR A 50 3.32 3.13 -4.13
CA THR A 50 4.57 3.88 -4.27
C THR A 50 5.38 3.87 -2.98
N GLN A 51 6.69 3.73 -3.12
CA GLN A 51 7.68 3.90 -2.05
C GLN A 51 8.69 4.96 -2.46
N VAL A 52 8.95 5.91 -1.57
CA VAL A 52 10.04 6.88 -1.72
C VAL A 52 11.31 6.30 -1.12
N VAL A 53 12.38 6.22 -1.91
CA VAL A 53 13.70 5.74 -1.50
C VAL A 53 14.73 6.85 -1.66
N ILE A 54 15.92 6.69 -1.08
CA ILE A 54 16.99 7.72 -1.08
C ILE A 54 17.30 8.24 -2.50
N ASN A 55 17.22 7.37 -3.51
CA ASN A 55 17.60 7.67 -4.89
C ASN A 55 16.41 7.76 -5.87
N GLY A 56 15.19 7.99 -5.37
CA GLY A 56 14.02 8.20 -6.23
C GLY A 56 12.75 7.57 -5.69
N VAL A 57 11.90 7.14 -6.62
CA VAL A 57 10.57 6.63 -6.33
C VAL A 57 10.41 5.29 -7.04
N ILE A 58 9.88 4.29 -6.34
CA ILE A 58 9.57 2.98 -6.89
C ILE A 58 8.06 2.79 -6.83
N SER A 59 7.44 2.51 -7.98
CA SER A 59 5.99 2.31 -8.08
C SER A 59 5.64 0.97 -8.71
N TYR A 60 4.57 0.35 -8.23
CA TYR A 60 4.03 -0.91 -8.72
C TYR A 60 2.53 -0.78 -8.99
N VAL A 61 2.05 -1.49 -10.01
CA VAL A 61 0.61 -1.57 -10.33
C VAL A 61 0.10 -2.93 -9.88
N LEU A 62 -0.84 -2.94 -8.94
CA LEU A 62 -1.39 -4.16 -8.34
C LEU A 62 -2.92 -4.09 -8.29
N ASN A 63 -3.59 -5.23 -8.47
CA ASN A 63 -5.01 -5.33 -8.18
C ASN A 63 -5.27 -5.45 -6.66
N GLU A 64 -6.52 -5.25 -6.26
CA GLU A 64 -6.90 -5.27 -4.84
C GLU A 64 -6.60 -6.61 -4.16
N ASN A 65 -6.83 -7.72 -4.86
CA ASN A 65 -6.58 -9.07 -4.32
C ASN A 65 -5.11 -9.25 -3.93
N LYS A 66 -4.18 -8.81 -4.79
CA LYS A 66 -2.76 -8.91 -4.51
C LYS A 66 -2.32 -7.99 -3.37
N ILE A 67 -2.95 -6.81 -3.26
CA ILE A 67 -2.73 -5.91 -2.12
C ILE A 67 -3.14 -6.59 -0.81
N ARG A 68 -4.35 -7.15 -0.75
CA ARG A 68 -4.86 -7.83 0.45
C ARG A 68 -4.04 -9.06 0.82
N GLU A 69 -3.52 -9.78 -0.17
CA GLU A 69 -2.63 -10.92 0.02
C GLU A 69 -1.30 -10.46 0.67
N LEU A 70 -0.60 -9.52 0.02
CA LEU A 70 0.80 -9.19 0.35
C LEU A 70 0.97 -8.16 1.47
N PHE A 71 -0.01 -7.29 1.70
CA PHE A 71 0.13 -6.12 2.57
C PHE A 71 -0.87 -6.10 3.71
N GLY A 72 -0.42 -5.65 4.87
CA GLY A 72 -1.28 -5.15 5.94
C GLY A 72 -1.68 -3.71 5.62
N VAL A 73 -2.98 -3.43 5.61
CA VAL A 73 -3.51 -2.08 5.41
C VAL A 73 -3.45 -1.35 6.74
N GLN A 74 -2.76 -0.21 6.77
CA GLN A 74 -2.68 0.63 7.96
C GLN A 74 -3.66 1.79 7.85
N HIS A 75 -4.35 2.07 8.95
CA HIS A 75 -5.36 3.13 9.03
C HIS A 75 -4.76 4.53 9.23
N GLN A 76 -3.45 4.63 9.36
CA GLN A 76 -2.76 5.91 9.47
C GLN A 76 -2.52 6.53 8.09
N THR A 77 -2.64 7.85 8.02
CA THR A 77 -2.28 8.67 6.88
C THR A 77 -0.75 8.75 6.72
N LEU A 78 -0.29 9.14 5.52
CA LEU A 78 1.13 9.38 5.27
C LEU A 78 1.71 10.47 6.19
N GLN A 79 0.90 11.46 6.56
CA GLN A 79 1.30 12.52 7.49
C GLN A 79 1.55 11.96 8.89
N GLU A 80 0.59 11.20 9.44
CA GLU A 80 0.71 10.59 10.78
C GLU A 80 1.92 9.65 10.88
N TYR A 81 2.20 8.90 9.82
CA TYR A 81 3.39 8.05 9.75
C TYR A 81 4.70 8.87 9.78
N ARG A 82 4.75 9.99 9.04
CA ARG A 82 5.94 10.87 9.01
C ARG A 82 6.20 11.56 10.34
N GLU A 83 5.14 11.88 11.08
CA GLU A 83 5.23 12.54 12.39
C GLU A 83 5.57 11.55 13.53
N GLY A 84 5.69 10.24 13.23
CA GLY A 84 6.06 9.21 14.21
C GLY A 84 4.97 8.90 15.24
N SER A 85 3.73 9.33 14.97
CA SER A 85 2.61 9.34 15.90
C SER A 85 2.13 7.94 16.30
N ASN A 86 2.49 6.90 15.55
CA ASN A 86 2.22 5.51 15.90
C ASN A 86 3.48 4.65 15.72
N LYS A 87 3.93 4.03 16.82
CA LYS A 87 4.88 2.93 16.75
C LYS A 87 4.22 1.78 15.99
N LEU A 88 4.81 1.38 14.87
CA LEU A 88 4.39 0.20 14.13
C LEU A 88 4.27 -0.98 15.11
N PRO A 89 3.13 -1.70 15.16
CA PRO A 89 3.11 -2.99 15.82
C PRO A 89 3.94 -3.92 14.94
N PHE A 90 5.11 -4.32 15.45
CA PHE A 90 5.86 -5.43 14.87
C PHE A 90 5.14 -6.74 15.15
#